data_AF-A0A2E5DXM4-F1
#
_entry.id   AF-A0A2E5DXM4-F1
#
_cell.length_a   1.000
_cell.length_b   1.000
_cell.length_c   1.000
_cell.angle_alpha   90.00
_cell.angle_beta   90.00
_cell.angle_gamma   90.00
#
_symmetry.space_group_name_H-M   'P 1'
#
loop_
_entity.id
_entity.type
_entity.pdbx_description
1 polymer ?
#
loop_
_entity_poly.entity_id
_entity_poly.type
_entity_poly.pdbx_seq_one_letter_code
_entity_poly.pdbx_strand_id
1 'polypeptide(L)'
;MFSSPSLVRYYQTEASYDDILNNMDNNSDLRAMRENVEKNGAVYFVYRGGEDRVLLMSKKITQIIDGDISRIIDQCKDGLYVFCYV
;
A
#
# COMPACT_ATOMS: atom_id res chain seq x y z
N MET A 1 -7.31 17.80 -10.08
CA MET A 1 -5.84 17.77 -10.19
C MET A 1 -5.38 16.69 -9.22
N PHE A 2 -4.89 15.55 -9.71
CA PHE A 2 -4.37 14.50 -8.82
C PHE A 2 -3.01 14.98 -8.31
N SER A 3 -2.86 15.09 -6.99
CA SER A 3 -1.55 15.35 -6.38
C SER A 3 -0.64 14.17 -6.70
N SER A 4 0.62 14.44 -7.03
CA SER A 4 1.63 13.38 -7.14
C SER A 4 1.84 12.74 -5.76
N PRO A 5 2.12 11.43 -5.68
CA PRO A 5 2.38 10.78 -4.41
C PRO A 5 3.56 11.44 -3.70
N SER A 6 3.36 11.79 -2.43
CA SER A 6 4.36 12.43 -1.57
C SER A 6 5.55 11.49 -1.29
N LEU A 7 5.34 10.18 -1.42
CA LEU A 7 6.37 9.16 -1.25
C LEU A 7 5.98 7.89 -2.03
N VAL A 8 6.94 7.35 -2.79
CA VAL A 8 6.84 6.04 -3.45
C VAL A 8 7.89 5.12 -2.83
N ARG A 9 7.49 3.96 -2.33
CA ARG A 9 8.40 2.91 -1.85
C ARG A 9 8.17 1.61 -2.60
N TYR A 10 9.23 0.83 -2.70
CA TYR A 10 9.22 -0.51 -3.29
C TYR A 10 9.82 -1.51 -2.31
N TYR A 11 9.13 -2.63 -2.13
CA TYR A 11 9.57 -3.76 -1.33
C TYR A 11 9.51 -5.01 -2.20
N GLN A 12 10.60 -5.78 -2.26
CA GLN A 12 10.56 -7.10 -2.87
C GLN A 12 10.11 -8.09 -1.79
N THR A 13 8.90 -8.63 -1.91
CA THR A 13 8.32 -9.50 -0.89
C THR A 13 7.28 -10.43 -1.47
N GLU A 14 7.28 -11.68 -1.03
CA GLU A 14 6.25 -12.65 -1.40
C GLU A 14 4.98 -12.54 -0.54
N ALA A 15 4.98 -11.69 0.50
CA ALA A 15 3.87 -11.53 1.45
C ALA A 15 2.56 -11.07 0.79
N SER A 16 1.47 -11.81 1.03
CA SER A 16 0.14 -11.45 0.55
C SER A 16 -0.43 -10.22 1.28
N TYR A 17 -1.51 -9.64 0.76
CA TYR A 17 -2.21 -8.55 1.46
C TYR A 17 -2.69 -8.97 2.86
N ASP A 18 -3.12 -10.21 3.03
CA ASP A 18 -3.53 -10.73 4.33
C ASP A 18 -2.34 -10.87 5.29
N ASP A 19 -1.18 -11.30 4.80
CA ASP A 19 0.05 -11.37 5.61
C ASP A 19 0.47 -9.98 6.08
N ILE A 20 0.35 -8.97 5.22
CA ILE A 20 0.66 -7.57 5.53
C ILE A 20 -0.30 -7.03 6.59
N LEU A 21 -1.60 -7.31 6.45
CA LEU A 21 -2.61 -6.89 7.41
C LEU A 21 -2.38 -7.55 8.78
N ASN A 22 -2.06 -8.84 8.80
CA ASN A 22 -1.85 -9.60 10.03
C ASN A 22 -0.49 -9.31 10.70
N ASN A 23 0.51 -8.83 9.96
CA ASN A 23 1.85 -8.51 10.48
C ASN A 23 2.14 -7.01 10.58
N MET A 24 1.13 -6.16 10.45
CA MET A 24 1.28 -4.70 10.48
C MET A 24 2.02 -4.20 11.73
N ASP A 25 1.72 -4.79 12.89
CA ASP A 25 2.30 -4.36 14.16
C ASP A 25 3.71 -4.94 14.41
N ASN A 26 4.04 -6.06 13.75
CA ASN A 26 5.32 -6.76 13.85
C ASN A 26 6.39 -6.20 12.89
N ASN A 27 5.97 -5.49 11.84
CA ASN A 27 6.87 -4.88 10.87
C ASN A 27 7.02 -3.37 11.14
N SER A 28 8.24 -2.90 11.35
CA SER A 28 8.53 -1.50 11.69
C SER A 28 8.05 -0.51 10.63
N ASP A 29 8.13 -0.87 9.35
CA ASP A 29 7.72 -0.01 8.25
C ASP A 29 6.21 0.07 8.13
N LEU A 30 5.51 -1.07 8.24
CA LEU A 30 4.04 -1.11 8.23
C LEU A 30 3.45 -0.36 9.44
N ARG A 31 4.06 -0.53 10.62
CA ARG A 31 3.68 0.23 11.81
C ARG A 31 3.89 1.73 11.62
N ALA A 32 5.02 2.15 11.03
CA ALA A 32 5.27 3.55 10.73
C ALA A 32 4.26 4.13 9.72
N MET A 33 3.85 3.35 8.70
CA MET A 33 2.79 3.74 7.77
C MET A 33 1.47 3.95 8.51
N ARG A 34 1.06 3.01 9.36
CA ARG A 34 -0.16 3.13 10.18
C ARG A 34 -0.13 4.36 11.09
N GLU A 35 0.98 4.60 11.78
CA GLU A 35 1.13 5.80 12.60
C GLU A 35 1.03 7.09 11.77
N ASN A 36 1.57 7.10 10.54
CA ASN A 36 1.48 8.25 9.66
C ASN A 36 0.05 8.48 9.17
N VAL A 37 -0.71 7.40 8.91
CA VAL A 37 -2.15 7.46 8.66
C VAL A 37 -2.86 8.09 9.86
N GLU A 38 -2.63 7.58 11.07
CA GLU A 38 -3.34 8.03 12.28
C GLU A 38 -2.97 9.46 12.71
N LYS A 39 -1.70 9.84 12.64
CA LYS A 39 -1.23 11.16 13.07
C LYS A 39 -1.48 12.20 11.98
N ASN A 40 -0.97 11.96 10.77
CA ASN A 40 -0.91 12.97 9.72
C ASN A 40 -2.06 12.89 8.72
N GLY A 41 -2.90 11.86 8.79
CA GLY A 41 -3.99 11.69 7.83
C GLY A 41 -3.52 11.22 6.46
N ALA A 42 -2.30 10.65 6.40
CA ALA A 42 -1.76 10.09 5.17
C ALA A 42 -2.69 8.98 4.63
N VAL A 43 -2.68 8.83 3.31
CA VAL A 43 -3.36 7.77 2.59
C VAL A 43 -2.32 6.95 1.85
N TYR A 44 -2.28 5.65 2.12
CA TYR A 44 -1.39 4.73 1.43
C TYR A 44 -2.19 3.83 0.50
N PHE A 45 -1.70 3.70 -0.73
CA PHE A 45 -2.11 2.69 -1.68
C PHE A 45 -0.97 1.69 -1.82
N VAL A 46 -1.21 0.46 -1.41
CA VAL A 46 -0.23 -0.63 -1.46
C VAL A 46 -0.66 -1.58 -2.57
N TYR A 47 0.12 -1.59 -3.64
CA TYR A 47 -0.11 -2.40 -4.83
C TYR A 47 0.92 -3.51 -4.94
N ARG A 48 0.48 -4.71 -5.29
CA ARG A 48 1.33 -5.85 -5.60
C ARG A 48 1.30 -6.10 -7.10
N GLY A 49 2.46 -6.21 -7.73
CA GLY A 49 2.55 -6.43 -9.17
C GLY A 49 1.84 -7.69 -9.61
N GLY A 50 1.10 -7.58 -10.71
CA GLY A 50 0.31 -8.69 -11.25
C GLY A 50 -0.99 -8.97 -10.52
N GLU A 51 -1.37 -8.19 -9.50
CA GLU A 51 -2.69 -8.27 -8.87
C GLU A 51 -3.62 -7.12 -9.30
N ASP A 52 -4.89 -7.44 -9.55
CA ASP A 52 -5.97 -6.48 -9.83
C ASP A 52 -6.62 -5.96 -8.53
N ARG A 53 -5.81 -5.81 -7.48
CA ARG A 53 -6.26 -5.41 -6.15
C ARG A 53 -5.25 -4.47 -5.52
N VAL A 54 -5.73 -3.58 -4.65
CA VAL A 54 -4.90 -2.66 -3.87
C VAL A 54 -5.34 -2.66 -2.42
N LEU A 55 -4.38 -2.64 -1.51
CA LEU A 55 -4.65 -2.34 -0.12
C LEU A 55 -4.66 -0.82 0.06
N LEU A 56 -5.83 -0.27 0.38
CA LEU A 56 -6.00 1.13 0.77
C LEU A 56 -5.92 1.25 2.29
N MET A 57 -5.01 2.09 2.78
CA MET A 57 -4.93 2.46 4.19
C MET A 57 -5.17 3.97 4.35
N SER A 58 -6.14 4.31 5.18
CA SER A 58 -6.52 5.69 5.52
C SER A 58 -7.07 5.74 6.95
N LYS A 59 -7.24 6.93 7.52
CA LYS A 59 -7.75 7.09 8.91
C LYS A 59 -9.09 6.38 9.16
N LYS A 60 -9.91 6.25 8.12
CA LYS A 60 -11.28 5.73 8.24
C LYS A 60 -11.40 4.29 7.77
N ILE A 61 -10.52 3.86 6.87
CA ILE A 61 -10.68 2.63 6.11
C ILE A 61 -9.30 2.01 5.91
N THR A 62 -9.18 0.74 6.30
CA THR A 62 -8.12 -0.17 5.87
C THR A 62 -8.80 -1.34 5.18
N GLN A 63 -8.73 -1.41 3.85
CA GLN A 63 -9.44 -2.44 3.09
C GLN A 63 -8.70 -2.78 1.80
N ILE A 64 -8.89 -4.01 1.34
CA ILE A 64 -8.47 -4.42 0.00
C ILE A 64 -9.60 -4.04 -0.96
N ILE A 65 -9.25 -3.39 -2.05
CA ILE A 65 -10.18 -2.95 -3.09
C ILE A 65 -9.80 -3.65 -4.38
N ASP A 66 -10.77 -4.34 -4.98
CA ASP A 66 -10.63 -4.89 -6.32
C ASP A 66 -10.75 -3.76 -7.35
N GLY A 67 -9.87 -3.76 -8.35
CA GLY A 67 -9.91 -2.77 -9.43
C GLY A 67 -8.92 -3.10 -10.55
N ASP A 68 -9.17 -2.56 -11.74
CA ASP A 68 -8.29 -2.72 -12.91
C ASP A 68 -7.00 -1.86 -12.74
N ILE A 69 -6.15 -2.27 -11.79
CA ILE A 69 -4.93 -1.57 -11.36
C ILE A 69 -3.70 -2.20 -12.02
N SER A 70 -3.84 -3.38 -12.64
CA SER A 70 -2.77 -4.05 -13.40
C SER A 70 -2.16 -3.16 -14.50
N ARG A 71 -2.90 -2.17 -15.01
CA ARG A 71 -2.39 -1.16 -15.96
C ARG A 71 -1.35 -0.22 -15.38
N ILE A 72 -1.24 -0.09 -14.05
CA ILE A 72 -0.35 0.90 -13.41
C ILE A 72 1.08 0.35 -13.31
N ILE A 73 1.27 -0.95 -13.11
CA ILE A 73 2.61 -1.53 -12.91
C ILE A 73 2.64 -2.98 -13.44
N ASP A 74 3.03 -3.11 -14.71
CA ASP A 74 3.22 -4.39 -15.40
C ASP A 74 4.61 -5.00 -15.13
N GLN A 75 5.41 -4.41 -14.22
CA GLN A 75 6.86 -4.62 -14.22
C GLN A 75 7.47 -5.56 -13.16
N CYS A 76 6.79 -5.99 -12.09
CA CYS A 76 7.36 -6.97 -11.15
C CYS A 76 6.25 -7.76 -10.41
N LYS A 77 5.97 -9.01 -10.80
CA LYS A 77 4.92 -9.87 -10.18
C LYS A 77 5.11 -10.14 -8.68
N ASP A 78 6.31 -9.90 -8.15
CA ASP A 78 6.67 -10.13 -6.74
C ASP A 78 7.04 -8.82 -6.01
N GLY A 79 6.70 -7.69 -6.63
CA GLY A 79 7.00 -6.35 -6.13
C GLY A 79 5.81 -5.73 -5.41
N LEU A 80 6.06 -5.16 -4.23
CA LEU A 80 5.09 -4.39 -3.48
C LEU A 80 5.43 -2.89 -3.54
N TYR A 81 4.52 -2.12 -4.13
CA TYR A 81 4.62 -0.71 -4.40
C TYR A 81 3.71 0.05 -3.45
N VAL A 82 4.27 0.99 -2.70
CA VAL A 82 3.55 1.80 -1.73
C VAL A 82 3.54 3.24 -2.18
N PHE A 83 2.36 3.78 -2.44
CA PHE A 83 2.15 5.17 -2.80
C PHE A 83 1.51 5.89 -1.62
N CYS A 84 2.20 6.88 -1.08
CA CYS A 84 1.70 7.72 0.00
C CYS A 84 1.21 9.06 -0.56
N TYR A 85 0.05 9.50 -0.09
CA TYR A 85 -0.51 10.83 -0.32
C TYR A 85 -0.76 11.49 1.04
N VAL A 86 -0.34 12.75 1.19
CA VAL A 86 -0.49 13.55 2.42
C VAL A 86 -1.25 14.81 2.09
#